data_AF-E7DPN2-F1
#
_entry.id   AF-E7DPN2-F1
#
_cell.length_a   1.000
_cell.length_b   1.000
_cell.length_c   1.000
_cell.angle_alpha   90.00
_cell.angle_beta   90.00
_cell.angle_gamma   90.00
#
_symmetry.space_group_name_H-M   'P 1'
#
loop_
_entity.id
_entity.type
_entity.pdbx_description
1 polymer ?
#
loop_
_entity_poly.entity_id
_entity_poly.type
_entity_poly.pdbx_seq_one_letter_code
_entity_poly.pdbx_strand_id
1 'polypeptide(L)'
;MKFTTVSVSYSRKFNLGDYESLELGCSLWAQVEDGEDADGITQFLYHQAKTSVKQAAMPVLKASEFQITKAKSSKKVSGDVNESHW
;
A
#
# COMPACT_ATOMS: atom_id res chain seq x y z
N MET A 1 -10.76 21.88 -26.97
CA MET A 1 -10.72 20.75 -26.02
C MET A 1 -9.70 21.13 -24.94
N LYS A 2 -10.11 21.22 -23.67
CA LYS A 2 -9.21 21.47 -22.54
C LYS A 2 -9.07 20.16 -21.78
N PHE A 3 -7.84 19.79 -21.42
CA PHE A 3 -7.54 18.63 -20.61
C PHE A 3 -6.78 19.09 -19.37
N THR A 4 -7.09 18.48 -18.23
CA THR A 4 -6.32 18.62 -17.00
C THR A 4 -5.58 17.32 -16.75
N THR A 5 -4.33 17.37 -16.27
CA THR A 5 -3.62 16.16 -15.89
C THR A 5 -3.70 15.98 -14.38
N VAL A 6 -4.18 14.82 -13.97
CA VAL A 6 -4.08 14.37 -12.58
C VAL A 6 -2.90 13.42 -12.48
N SER A 7 -2.04 13.63 -11.49
CA SER A 7 -0.95 12.72 -11.16
C SER A 7 -0.99 12.37 -9.68
N VAL A 8 -0.85 11.08 -9.38
CA VAL A 8 -0.77 10.57 -8.01
C VAL A 8 0.55 9.82 -7.86
N SER A 9 1.33 10.22 -6.86
CA SER A 9 2.54 9.51 -6.44
C SER A 9 2.29 8.87 -5.08
N TYR A 10 2.55 7.56 -4.99
CA TYR A 10 2.43 6.82 -3.74
C TYR A 10 3.73 6.09 -3.46
N SER A 11 4.31 6.31 -2.28
CA SER A 11 5.48 5.58 -1.79
C SER A 11 5.24 5.04 -0.38
N ARG A 12 5.93 3.96 -0.05
CA ARG A 12 5.90 3.36 1.28
C ARG A 12 7.25 2.76 1.62
N LYS A 13 7.71 3.05 2.84
CA LYS A 13 8.87 2.43 3.46
C LYS A 13 8.45 1.23 4.31
N PHE A 14 9.12 0.11 4.13
CA PHE A 14 8.95 -1.12 4.88
C PHE A 14 10.23 -1.42 5.67
N ASN A 15 10.12 -1.54 7.00
CA ASN A 15 11.23 -1.95 7.84
C ASN A 15 11.47 -3.45 7.66
N LEU A 16 12.70 -3.89 7.37
CA LEU A 16 13.00 -5.31 7.17
C LEU A 16 13.72 -5.97 8.35
N GLY A 17 13.96 -5.23 9.44
CA GLY A 17 14.83 -5.67 10.54
C GLY A 17 16.29 -5.32 10.24
N ASP A 18 17.20 -5.62 11.16
CA ASP A 18 18.66 -5.54 10.96
C ASP A 18 19.19 -4.24 10.32
N TYR A 19 18.58 -3.10 10.69
CA TYR A 19 18.87 -1.77 10.13
C TYR A 19 18.58 -1.63 8.62
N GLU A 20 17.89 -2.60 8.02
CA GLU A 20 17.48 -2.60 6.64
C GLU A 20 16.04 -2.10 6.45
N SER A 21 15.81 -1.46 5.31
CA SER A 21 14.49 -1.03 4.90
C SER A 21 14.35 -1.03 3.39
N LEU A 22 13.15 -1.31 2.92
CA LEU A 22 12.78 -1.22 1.52
C LEU A 22 11.86 -0.02 1.33
N GLU A 23 12.22 0.90 0.45
CA GLU A 23 11.34 1.97 -0.01
C GLU A 23 10.89 1.68 -1.43
N LEU A 24 9.57 1.64 -1.64
CA LEU A 24 8.97 1.42 -2.95
C LEU A 24 7.92 2.49 -3.20
N GLY A 25 7.86 2.97 -4.44
CA GLY A 25 6.84 3.91 -4.87
C GLY A 25 6.55 3.79 -6.35
N CYS A 26 5.40 4.31 -6.77
CA CYS A 26 5.07 4.52 -8.15
C CYS A 26 4.26 5.80 -8.32
N SER A 27 4.24 6.29 -9.56
CA SER A 27 3.47 7.45 -9.96
C SER A 27 2.59 7.07 -11.14
N LEU A 28 1.30 7.37 -11.03
CA LEU A 28 0.32 7.18 -12.09
C LEU A 28 -0.25 8.53 -12.50
N TRP A 29 -0.69 8.64 -13.75
CA TRP A 29 -1.29 9.86 -14.27
C TRP A 29 -2.43 9.53 -15.22
N ALA A 30 -3.34 10.48 -15.35
CA ALA A 30 -4.42 10.45 -16.31
C ALA A 30 -4.66 11.86 -16.87
N GLN A 31 -5.10 11.93 -18.12
CA GLN A 31 -5.70 13.13 -18.67
C GLN A 31 -7.19 13.09 -18.36
N VAL A 32 -7.72 14.21 -17.90
CA VAL A 32 -9.11 14.41 -17.51
C VAL A 32 -9.72 15.43 -18.47
N GLU A 33 -10.77 15.02 -19.17
CA GLU A 33 -11.54 15.86 -20.06
C GLU A 33 -12.51 16.77 -19.30
N ASP A 34 -13.01 17.80 -19.98
CA ASP A 34 -14.00 18.71 -19.41
C ASP A 34 -15.33 17.98 -19.17
N GLY A 35 -15.82 18.00 -17.93
CA GLY A 35 -17.02 17.28 -17.50
C GLY A 35 -16.77 15.87 -16.90
N GLU A 36 -15.53 15.39 -16.90
CA GLU A 36 -15.17 14.16 -16.18
C GLU A 36 -14.97 14.40 -14.66
N ASP A 37 -15.20 13.35 -13.87
CA ASP A 37 -15.01 13.38 -12.41
C ASP A 37 -13.52 13.26 -12.03
N ALA A 38 -12.85 14.40 -11.90
CA ALA A 38 -11.45 14.47 -11.52
C ALA A 38 -11.17 13.86 -10.13
N ASP A 39 -12.10 13.95 -9.19
CA ASP A 39 -11.92 13.41 -7.83
C ASP A 39 -12.02 11.89 -7.84
N GLY A 40 -13.00 11.34 -8.57
CA GLY A 40 -13.13 9.90 -8.81
C GLY A 40 -11.89 9.32 -9.50
N ILE A 41 -11.36 10.01 -10.53
CA ILE A 41 -10.13 9.63 -11.22
C ILE A 41 -8.93 9.66 -10.27
N THR A 42 -8.82 10.70 -9.43
CA THR A 42 -7.75 10.81 -8.43
C THR A 42 -7.78 9.64 -7.44
N GLN A 43 -8.96 9.31 -6.92
CA GLN A 43 -9.14 8.17 -6.00
C GLN A 43 -8.79 6.84 -6.67
N PHE A 44 -9.23 6.66 -7.92
CA PHE A 44 -8.89 5.47 -8.70
C PHE A 44 -7.37 5.32 -8.87
N LEU A 45 -6.69 6.39 -9.29
CA LEU A 45 -5.22 6.40 -9.44
C LEU A 45 -4.51 6.11 -8.11
N TYR A 46 -4.99 6.67 -6.99
CA TYR A 46 -4.45 6.38 -5.67
C TYR A 46 -4.58 4.90 -5.29
N HIS A 47 -5.77 4.32 -5.45
CA HIS A 47 -6.00 2.90 -5.14
C HIS A 47 -5.15 1.97 -6.02
N GLN A 48 -4.99 2.32 -7.29
CA GLN A 48 -4.15 1.58 -8.21
C GLN A 48 -2.66 1.67 -7.82
N ALA A 49 -2.16 2.88 -7.55
CA ALA A 49 -0.77 3.09 -7.14
C ALA A 49 -0.45 2.36 -5.82
N LYS A 50 -1.35 2.46 -4.84
CA LYS A 50 -1.23 1.75 -3.56
C LYS A 50 -1.22 0.22 -3.74
N THR A 51 -2.08 -0.30 -4.61
CA THR A 51 -2.13 -1.74 -4.91
C THR A 51 -0.85 -2.20 -5.59
N SER A 52 -0.34 -1.45 -6.56
CA SER A 52 0.91 -1.74 -7.26
C SER A 52 2.11 -1.78 -6.31
N VAL A 53 2.26 -0.79 -5.43
CA VAL A 53 3.34 -0.79 -4.42
C VAL A 53 3.20 -1.99 -3.47
N LYS A 54 1.98 -2.32 -3.03
CA LYS A 54 1.74 -3.49 -2.17
C LYS A 54 2.12 -4.79 -2.87
N GLN A 55 1.74 -4.97 -4.12
CA GLN A 55 2.05 -6.17 -4.90
C GLN A 55 3.56 -6.31 -5.14
N ALA A 56 4.23 -5.21 -5.52
CA ALA A 56 5.67 -5.17 -5.73
C ALA A 56 6.46 -5.47 -4.44
N ALA A 57 5.98 -5.01 -3.28
CA ALA A 57 6.63 -5.27 -1.99
C ALA A 57 6.44 -6.72 -1.51
N MET A 58 5.34 -7.38 -1.91
CA MET A 58 4.90 -8.64 -1.31
C MET A 58 5.95 -9.78 -1.33
N PRO A 59 6.71 -10.01 -2.42
CA PRO A 59 7.75 -11.05 -2.43
C PRO A 59 8.82 -10.82 -1.37
N VAL A 60 9.29 -9.57 -1.22
CA VAL A 60 10.32 -9.21 -0.24
C VAL A 60 9.78 -9.33 1.18
N LEU A 61 8.56 -8.84 1.43
CA LEU A 61 7.93 -8.91 2.75
C LEU A 61 7.66 -10.35 3.19
N LYS A 62 7.33 -11.25 2.26
CA LYS A 62 7.12 -12.67 2.54
C LYS A 62 8.42 -13.45 2.74
N ALA A 63 9.54 -12.95 2.24
CA ALA A 63 10.86 -13.54 2.46
C ALA A 63 11.56 -13.02 3.72
N SER A 64 11.18 -11.84 4.23
CA SER A 64 11.78 -11.23 5.43
C SER A 64 11.34 -11.95 6.72
N GLU A 65 12.30 -12.55 7.43
CA GLU A 65 12.08 -13.21 8.72
C GLU A 65 11.49 -12.27 9.78
N PHE A 66 11.97 -11.02 9.82
CA PHE A 66 11.45 -9.97 10.69
C PHE A 66 9.96 -9.72 10.43
N GLN A 67 9.57 -9.60 9.16
CA GLN A 67 8.16 -9.37 8.78
C GLN A 67 7.28 -10.59 9.08
N ILE A 68 7.78 -11.81 8.83
CA ILE A 68 7.09 -13.06 9.18
C ILE A 68 6.85 -13.13 10.70
N THR A 69 7.88 -12.87 11.50
CA THR A 69 7.80 -12.92 12.96
C THR A 69 6.84 -11.88 13.50
N LYS A 70 6.92 -10.64 13.00
CA LYS A 70 5.99 -9.57 13.35
C LYS A 70 4.54 -9.94 13.03
N ALA A 71 4.27 -10.50 11.85
CA ALA A 71 2.93 -10.93 11.46
C ALA A 71 2.38 -12.06 12.36
N LYS A 72 3.21 -13.04 12.74
CA LYS A 72 2.83 -14.11 13.68
C LYS A 72 2.47 -13.56 15.05
N SER A 73 3.28 -12.63 15.59
CA SER A 73 3.01 -12.00 16.88
C SER A 73 1.72 -11.20 16.88
N SER A 74 1.45 -10.43 15.81
CA SER A 74 0.17 -9.69 15.68
C SER A 74 -1.05 -10.63 15.64
N LYS A 75 -0.92 -11.79 14.99
CA LYS A 75 -2.02 -12.77 14.89
C LYS A 75 -2.31 -13.46 16.23
N LYS A 76 -1.28 -13.70 17.04
CA LYS A 76 -1.42 -14.28 18.39
C LYS A 76 -2.20 -13.33 19.32
N VAL A 77 -1.86 -12.04 19.30
CA VAL A 77 -2.54 -11.01 20.11
C VAL A 77 -4.03 -10.87 19.75
N SER A 78 -4.42 -11.01 18.49
CA SER A 78 -5.84 -11.00 18.10
C SER A 78 -6.59 -12.30 18.42
N GLY A 79 -5.90 -13.43 18.60
CA GLY A 79 -6.51 -14.70 18.98
C GLY A 79 -6.81 -14.77 20.48
N ASP A 80 -5.91 -14.28 21.32
CA ASP A 80 -6.02 -14.34 22.79
C ASP A 80 -7.14 -13.44 23.37
N VAL A 81 -7.64 -12.45 22.59
CA VAL A 81 -8.73 -11.56 23.02
C VAL A 81 -10.12 -12.21 22.90
N ASN A 82 -10.23 -13.36 22.22
CA ASN A 82 -11.53 -14.00 21.94
C ASN A 82 -11.84 -15.22 22.84
N GLU A 83 -10.97 -15.56 23.80
CA GLU A 83 -11.13 -16.71 24.71
C GLU A 83 -11.39 -16.32 26.18
N SER A 84 -11.80 -15.07 26.46
CA SER A 84 -12.25 -14.66 27.79
C SER A 84 -13.72 -14.28 27.80
N HIS A 85 -14.60 -15.27 27.68
CA HIS A 85 -16.00 -15.17 28.09
C HIS A 85 -16.58 -16.57 28.32
N TRP A 86 -16.32 -17.13 29.50
CA TRP A 86 -17.26 -17.76 30.44
C TRP A 86 -16.58 -17.89 31.80
#